data_AF-A0A956U3T9-F1
#
_entry.id   AF-A0A956U3T9-F1
#
_cell.length_a   1.000
_cell.length_b   1.000
_cell.length_c   1.000
_cell.angle_alpha   90.00
_cell.angle_beta   90.00
_cell.angle_gamma   90.00
#
_symmetry.space_group_name_H-M   'P 1'
#
loop_
_entity.id
_entity.type
_entity.pdbx_description
1 polymer ?
#
loop_
_entity_poly.entity_id
_entity_poly.type
_entity_poly.pdbx_seq_one_letter_code
_entity_poly.pdbx_strand_id
1 'polypeptide(L)'
;MSLEQDPLTSLSVQLPESLCKKLFLHAESRTCTFDEHIQSILENYLVGAGFCGQTLTSLSGRNFQIVHIEDDIPDQRDCVVATFYLKELRFNKNRAYYIIGLDQELVEDWAIRKTQESVKQVGLALLNFYNREIEIDEISWPHPKHDESFDGFRVLSWKDVAPAKSLNEFLDLLRANEWKDSIVKCSGKSQDFRRGRNPSDLYK
;
A
#
# COMPACT_ATOMS: atom_id res chain seq x y z
N MET A 1 -2.72 -21.92 15.66
CA MET A 1 -3.48 -21.44 14.49
C MET A 1 -2.53 -21.46 13.31
N SER A 2 -2.74 -22.39 12.38
CA SER A 2 -1.95 -22.50 11.17
C SER A 2 -2.27 -21.32 10.26
N LEU A 3 -1.25 -20.62 9.78
CA LEU A 3 -1.39 -19.66 8.69
C LEU A 3 -1.86 -20.45 7.47
N GLU A 4 -3.12 -20.26 7.06
CA GLU A 4 -3.56 -20.72 5.74
C GLU A 4 -2.72 -19.97 4.72
N GLN A 5 -1.78 -20.67 4.09
CA GLN A 5 -1.10 -20.17 2.90
C GLN A 5 -2.15 -20.17 1.78
N ASP A 6 -2.35 -19.02 1.15
CA ASP A 6 -3.17 -18.94 -0.06
C ASP A 6 -2.73 -20.01 -1.07
N PRO A 7 -3.66 -20.73 -1.72
CA PRO A 7 -3.31 -21.79 -2.64
C PRO A 7 -2.49 -21.23 -3.80
N LEU A 8 -1.26 -21.74 -3.96
CA LEU A 8 -0.39 -21.42 -5.09
C LEU A 8 -1.12 -21.76 -6.40
N THR A 9 -1.44 -20.73 -7.18
CA THR A 9 -2.04 -20.89 -8.50
C THR A 9 -0.92 -21.00 -9.53
N SER A 10 -0.88 -22.09 -10.29
CA SER A 10 0.10 -22.28 -11.36
C SER A 10 -0.37 -21.62 -12.66
N LEU A 11 0.51 -20.82 -13.26
CA LEU A 11 0.29 -20.19 -14.57
C LEU A 11 1.34 -20.71 -15.56
N SER A 12 0.90 -21.21 -16.71
CA SER A 12 1.80 -21.61 -17.81
C SER A 12 1.93 -20.48 -18.81
N VAL A 13 3.16 -19.98 -19.02
CA VAL A 13 3.46 -18.89 -19.96
C VAL A 13 4.36 -19.44 -21.08
N GLN A 14 4.00 -19.15 -22.34
CA GLN A 14 4.84 -19.49 -23.49
C GLN A 14 5.78 -18.32 -23.80
N LEU A 15 7.09 -18.59 -23.77
CA LEU A 15 8.14 -17.62 -24.07
C LEU A 15 8.99 -18.10 -25.25
N PRO A 16 9.50 -17.19 -26.09
CA PRO A 16 10.51 -17.54 -27.07
C PRO A 16 11.75 -18.16 -26.40
N GLU A 17 12.32 -19.21 -27.00
CA GLU A 17 13.44 -19.96 -26.41
C GLU A 17 14.64 -19.06 -26.08
N SER A 18 14.93 -18.09 -26.95
CA SER A 18 16.02 -17.12 -26.76
C SER A 18 15.81 -16.21 -25.55
N LEU A 19 14.56 -15.86 -25.24
CA LEU A 19 14.22 -15.05 -24.07
C LEU A 19 14.28 -15.89 -22.80
N CYS A 20 13.79 -17.13 -22.86
CA CYS A 20 13.85 -18.08 -21.74
C CYS A 20 15.30 -18.28 -21.27
N LYS A 21 16.23 -18.53 -22.21
CA LYS A 21 17.67 -18.66 -21.91
C LYS A 21 18.26 -17.43 -21.21
N LYS A 22 17.90 -16.23 -21.65
CA LYS A 22 18.36 -14.98 -21.01
C LYS A 22 17.84 -14.84 -19.58
N LEU A 23 16.57 -15.17 -19.35
CA LEU A 23 15.96 -15.13 -18.02
C LEU A 23 16.61 -16.14 -17.07
N PHE A 24 16.92 -17.35 -17.54
CA PHE A 24 17.67 -18.35 -16.77
C PHE A 24 19.06 -17.85 -16.36
N LEU A 25 19.85 -17.37 -17.33
CA LEU A 25 21.20 -16.84 -17.05
C LEU A 25 21.17 -15.67 -16.05
N HIS A 26 20.12 -14.84 -16.13
CA HIS A 26 19.96 -13.72 -15.23
C HIS A 26 19.56 -14.16 -13.81
N ALA A 27 18.71 -15.18 -13.68
CA ALA A 27 18.41 -15.80 -12.39
C ALA A 27 19.67 -16.41 -11.73
N GLU A 28 20.48 -17.14 -12.50
CA GLU A 28 21.76 -17.70 -12.04
C GLU A 28 22.72 -16.62 -11.57
N SER A 29 22.86 -15.53 -12.34
CA SER A 29 23.72 -14.39 -11.98
C SER A 29 23.29 -13.71 -10.67
N ARG A 30 22.03 -13.85 -10.29
CA ARG A 30 21.42 -13.30 -9.07
C ARG A 30 21.29 -14.32 -7.95
N THR A 31 21.78 -15.55 -8.15
CA THR A 31 21.73 -16.64 -7.16
C THR A 31 20.31 -16.93 -6.64
N CYS A 32 19.31 -16.85 -7.53
CA CYS A 32 17.92 -17.19 -7.20
C CYS A 32 17.35 -18.22 -8.18
N THR A 33 16.22 -18.84 -7.81
CA THR A 33 15.53 -19.77 -8.70
C THR A 33 14.86 -19.02 -9.86
N PHE A 34 14.58 -19.76 -10.94
CA PHE A 34 13.89 -19.18 -12.10
C PHE A 34 12.51 -18.62 -11.72
N ASP A 35 11.73 -19.37 -10.92
CA ASP A 35 10.39 -18.94 -10.51
C ASP A 35 10.44 -17.68 -9.63
N GLU A 36 11.35 -17.61 -8.65
CA GLU A 36 11.59 -16.39 -7.85
C GLU A 36 12.00 -15.21 -8.73
N HIS A 37 12.81 -15.46 -9.76
CA HIS A 37 13.24 -14.42 -10.67
C HIS A 37 12.09 -13.88 -11.52
N ILE A 38 11.26 -14.77 -12.08
CA ILE A 38 10.07 -14.39 -12.85
C ILE A 38 9.06 -13.66 -11.95
N GLN A 39 8.83 -14.16 -10.74
CA GLN A 39 7.97 -13.49 -9.76
C GLN A 39 8.49 -12.08 -9.48
N SER A 40 9.78 -11.90 -9.23
CA SER A 40 10.36 -10.57 -9.00
C SER A 40 10.22 -9.64 -10.22
N ILE A 41 10.39 -10.14 -11.44
CA ILE A 41 10.17 -9.34 -12.66
C ILE A 41 8.70 -8.91 -12.75
N LEU A 42 7.77 -9.84 -12.53
CA LEU A 42 6.34 -9.56 -12.56
C LEU A 42 5.95 -8.57 -11.47
N GLU A 43 6.40 -8.76 -10.23
CA GLU A 43 6.16 -7.84 -9.13
C GLU A 43 6.68 -6.44 -9.43
N ASN A 44 7.93 -6.32 -9.91
CA ASN A 44 8.49 -5.01 -10.27
C ASN A 44 7.73 -4.34 -11.42
N TYR A 45 7.34 -5.10 -12.44
CA TYR A 45 6.54 -4.59 -13.54
C TYR A 45 5.15 -4.16 -13.07
N LEU A 46 4.50 -4.99 -12.25
CA LEU A 46 3.17 -4.74 -11.70
C LEU A 46 3.20 -3.50 -10.81
N VAL A 47 4.14 -3.40 -9.87
CA VAL A 47 4.35 -2.21 -9.03
C VAL A 47 4.60 -0.97 -9.90
N GLY A 48 5.48 -1.06 -10.90
CA GLY A 48 5.75 0.04 -11.84
C GLY A 48 4.53 0.43 -12.69
N ALA A 49 3.66 -0.53 -13.01
CA ALA A 49 2.40 -0.34 -13.72
C ALA A 49 1.22 0.03 -12.79
N GLY A 50 1.47 0.25 -11.50
CA GLY A 50 0.45 0.62 -10.52
C GLY A 50 -0.46 -0.53 -10.04
N PHE A 51 -0.13 -1.77 -10.39
CA PHE A 51 -0.69 -2.96 -9.74
C PHE A 51 -0.07 -3.10 -8.36
N CYS A 52 -0.91 -2.97 -7.34
CA CYS A 52 -0.48 -2.82 -5.97
C CYS A 52 0.02 -4.14 -5.37
N GLY A 53 1.34 -4.34 -5.34
CA GLY A 53 1.96 -5.37 -4.51
C GLY A 53 1.92 -5.00 -3.02
N GLN A 54 2.14 -5.98 -2.16
CA GLN A 54 2.37 -5.76 -0.72
C GLN A 54 3.79 -5.22 -0.44
N THR A 55 4.60 -4.93 -1.46
CA THR A 55 5.98 -4.46 -1.28
C THR A 55 6.13 -3.10 -1.96
N LEU A 56 6.76 -2.16 -1.26
CA LEU A 56 7.00 -0.78 -1.69
C LEU A 56 8.49 -0.47 -1.56
N THR A 57 9.09 0.07 -2.62
CA THR A 57 10.42 0.70 -2.53
C THR A 57 10.22 2.20 -2.40
N SER A 58 10.73 2.80 -1.33
CA SER A 58 10.58 4.23 -1.08
C SER A 58 11.60 5.07 -1.87
N LEU A 59 11.43 6.39 -1.83
CA LEU A 59 12.29 7.35 -2.53
C LEU A 59 13.75 7.26 -2.12
N SER A 60 14.02 6.97 -0.85
CA SER A 60 15.35 6.75 -0.29
C SER A 60 15.92 5.34 -0.58
N GLY A 61 15.19 4.51 -1.34
CA GLY A 61 15.58 3.14 -1.68
C GLY A 61 15.36 2.13 -0.56
N ARG A 62 14.59 2.48 0.48
CA ARG A 62 14.21 1.54 1.55
C ARG A 62 13.11 0.63 1.04
N ASN A 63 13.19 -0.66 1.41
CA ASN A 63 12.18 -1.64 1.05
C ASN A 63 11.24 -1.88 2.22
N PHE A 64 9.96 -1.68 1.96
CA PHE A 64 8.88 -1.90 2.90
C PHE A 64 7.93 -2.97 2.40
N GLN A 65 7.33 -3.68 3.33
CA GLN A 65 6.25 -4.62 3.09
C GLN A 65 5.02 -4.19 3.88
N ILE A 66 3.86 -4.20 3.24
CA ILE A 66 2.54 -4.12 3.84
C ILE A 66 2.17 -5.54 4.27
N VAL A 67 2.34 -5.84 5.56
CA VAL A 67 2.36 -7.23 6.07
C VAL A 67 1.00 -7.71 6.51
N HIS A 68 0.17 -6.80 7.02
CA HIS A 68 -1.14 -7.11 7.55
C HIS A 68 -2.12 -6.05 7.11
N ILE A 69 -3.28 -6.52 6.65
CA ILE A 69 -4.43 -5.68 6.38
C ILE A 69 -5.58 -6.21 7.22
N GLU A 70 -5.81 -5.56 8.35
CA GLU A 70 -6.87 -5.91 9.28
C GLU A 70 -8.11 -5.08 8.94
N ASP A 71 -9.27 -5.74 8.89
CA ASP A 71 -10.55 -5.05 8.83
C ASP A 71 -10.74 -4.43 10.21
N ASP A 72 -10.59 -3.11 10.29
CA ASP A 72 -10.87 -2.42 11.53
C ASP A 72 -12.37 -2.10 11.55
N ILE A 73 -12.98 -2.30 12.71
CA ILE A 73 -14.36 -1.86 12.97
C ILE A 73 -14.21 -0.79 14.05
N PRO A 74 -13.80 0.44 13.71
CA PRO A 74 -13.90 1.50 14.67
C PRO A 74 -15.40 1.68 14.99
N ASP A 75 -15.72 1.96 16.25
CA ASP A 75 -17.04 2.43 16.71
C ASP A 75 -17.53 3.72 15.99
N GLN A 76 -16.84 4.17 14.94
CA GLN A 76 -17.25 5.22 14.03
C GLN A 76 -18.34 4.67 13.11
N ARG A 77 -19.58 4.83 13.55
CA ARG A 77 -20.74 4.81 12.67
C ARG A 77 -20.41 5.68 11.46
N ASP A 78 -20.64 5.15 10.25
CA ASP A 78 -20.58 5.89 8.97
C ASP A 78 -19.27 5.81 8.15
N CYS A 79 -18.37 4.87 8.42
CA CYS A 79 -17.24 4.58 7.50
C CYS A 79 -16.85 3.09 7.45
N VAL A 80 -16.20 2.70 6.35
CA VAL A 80 -15.55 1.38 6.21
C VAL A 80 -14.05 1.61 6.08
N VAL A 81 -13.25 0.99 6.96
CA VAL A 81 -11.80 1.19 7.04
C VAL A 81 -11.05 -0.14 7.04
N ALA A 82 -9.76 -0.06 6.69
CA ALA A 82 -8.78 -1.12 6.88
C ALA A 82 -7.46 -0.55 7.41
N THR A 83 -6.75 -1.35 8.20
CA THR A 83 -5.46 -0.97 8.79
C THR A 83 -4.31 -1.63 8.05
N PHE A 84 -3.37 -0.83 7.55
CA PHE A 84 -2.22 -1.25 6.74
C PHE A 84 -0.94 -1.12 7.55
N TYR A 85 -0.33 -2.25 7.92
CA TYR A 85 0.92 -2.25 8.69
C TYR A 85 2.14 -2.29 7.78
N LEU A 86 3.00 -1.29 7.93
CA LEU A 86 4.19 -1.13 7.12
C LEU A 86 5.43 -1.60 7.89
N LYS A 87 6.15 -2.57 7.31
CA LYS A 87 7.36 -3.16 7.87
C LYS A 87 8.55 -2.91 6.96
N GLU A 88 9.63 -2.35 7.51
CA GLU A 88 10.88 -2.23 6.77
C GLU A 88 11.63 -3.57 6.77
N LEU A 89 11.91 -4.08 5.57
CA LEU A 89 12.50 -5.41 5.38
C LEU A 89 13.92 -5.51 5.92
N ARG A 90 14.73 -4.45 5.77
CA ARG A 90 16.13 -4.42 6.21
C ARG A 90 16.30 -4.74 7.70
N PHE A 91 15.39 -4.23 8.54
CA PHE A 91 15.43 -4.41 9.99
C PHE A 91 14.34 -5.34 10.51
N ASN A 92 13.48 -5.86 9.62
CA ASN A 92 12.36 -6.72 9.97
C ASN A 92 11.41 -6.07 11.01
N LYS A 93 11.17 -4.76 10.93
CA LYS A 93 10.43 -3.98 11.94
C LYS A 93 9.30 -3.14 11.37
N ASN A 94 8.19 -3.07 12.11
CA ASN A 94 7.07 -2.18 11.82
C ASN A 94 7.48 -0.72 12.03
N ARG A 95 7.30 0.10 10.99
CA ARG A 95 7.66 1.53 10.93
C ARG A 95 6.45 2.44 11.04
N ALA A 96 5.35 2.02 10.45
CA ALA A 96 4.11 2.76 10.44
C ALA A 96 2.91 1.80 10.39
N TYR A 97 1.75 2.32 10.75
CA TYR A 97 0.47 1.76 10.32
C TYR A 97 -0.46 2.89 9.89
N TYR A 98 -1.27 2.62 8.88
CA TYR A 98 -2.24 3.57 8.35
C TYR A 98 -3.63 2.98 8.42
N ILE A 99 -4.59 3.75 8.89
CA ILE A 99 -6.01 3.39 8.87
C ILE A 99 -6.63 4.19 7.73
N ILE A 100 -7.00 3.50 6.65
CA ILE A 100 -7.56 4.14 5.46
C ILE A 100 -8.98 3.62 5.25
N GLY A 101 -9.91 4.52 4.90
CA GLY A 101 -11.28 4.13 4.64
C GLY A 101 -12.03 5.02 3.67
N LEU A 102 -13.27 4.63 3.44
CA LEU A 102 -14.28 5.36 2.67
C LEU A 102 -15.44 5.71 3.60
N ASP A 103 -15.97 6.92 3.49
CA ASP A 103 -17.23 7.26 4.16
C ASP A 103 -18.40 6.45 3.55
N GLN A 104 -19.45 6.27 4.36
CA GLN A 104 -20.60 5.45 3.98
C GLN A 104 -21.35 6.06 2.78
N GLU A 105 -21.43 7.39 2.69
CA GLU A 105 -22.07 8.09 1.57
C GLU A 105 -21.37 7.76 0.24
N LEU A 106 -20.04 7.73 0.21
CA LEU A 106 -19.29 7.39 -1.00
C LEU A 106 -19.40 5.92 -1.37
N VAL A 107 -19.45 5.03 -0.37
CA VAL A 107 -19.71 3.59 -0.58
C VAL A 107 -21.06 3.38 -1.27
N GLU A 108 -22.08 4.13 -0.85
CA GLU A 108 -23.43 4.10 -1.43
C GLU A 108 -23.47 4.74 -2.83
N ASP A 109 -22.88 5.93 -3.01
CA ASP A 109 -22.84 6.66 -4.28
C ASP A 109 -22.15 5.86 -5.38
N TRP A 110 -21.01 5.23 -5.07
CA TRP A 110 -20.28 4.37 -6.00
C TRP A 110 -20.85 2.95 -6.11
N ALA A 111 -21.95 2.65 -5.42
CA ALA A 111 -22.61 1.36 -5.39
C ALA A 111 -21.64 0.18 -5.08
N ILE A 112 -20.72 0.39 -4.13
CA ILE A 112 -19.72 -0.61 -3.74
C ILE A 112 -20.39 -1.75 -2.97
N ARG A 113 -20.33 -2.97 -3.53
CA ARG A 113 -20.90 -4.17 -2.89
C ARG A 113 -19.91 -4.90 -1.99
N LYS A 114 -18.64 -4.96 -2.40
CA LYS A 114 -17.56 -5.61 -1.66
C LYS A 114 -16.75 -4.55 -0.91
N THR A 115 -17.33 -4.01 0.15
CA THR A 115 -16.82 -2.83 0.84
C THR A 115 -15.38 -3.03 1.35
N GLN A 116 -15.11 -4.10 2.10
CA GLN A 116 -13.78 -4.39 2.62
C GLN A 116 -12.74 -4.59 1.52
N GLU A 117 -13.04 -5.41 0.50
CA GLU A 117 -12.13 -5.62 -0.63
C GLU A 117 -11.80 -4.30 -1.36
N SER A 118 -12.81 -3.43 -1.52
CA SER A 118 -12.64 -2.12 -2.17
C SER A 118 -11.80 -1.15 -1.34
N VAL A 119 -12.00 -1.12 -0.01
CA VAL A 119 -11.18 -0.29 0.90
C VAL A 119 -9.73 -0.76 0.89
N LYS A 120 -9.48 -2.07 0.85
CA LYS A 120 -8.12 -2.62 0.71
C LYS A 120 -7.45 -2.16 -0.58
N GLN A 121 -8.17 -2.23 -1.70
CA GLN A 121 -7.67 -1.74 -2.99
C GLN A 121 -7.36 -0.24 -2.96
N VAL A 122 -8.27 0.57 -2.38
CA VAL A 122 -8.08 2.01 -2.23
C VAL A 122 -6.86 2.33 -1.36
N GLY A 123 -6.74 1.71 -0.19
CA GLY A 123 -5.62 1.98 0.71
C GLY A 123 -4.28 1.59 0.10
N LEU A 124 -4.20 0.44 -0.57
CA LEU A 124 -2.99 0.05 -1.31
C LEU A 124 -2.67 1.04 -2.44
N ALA A 125 -3.66 1.47 -3.23
CA ALA A 125 -3.46 2.42 -4.31
C ALA A 125 -3.01 3.79 -3.80
N LEU A 126 -3.57 4.26 -2.69
CA LEU A 126 -3.20 5.51 -2.03
C LEU A 126 -1.77 5.47 -1.49
N LEU A 127 -1.40 4.42 -0.76
CA LEU A 127 -0.03 4.28 -0.24
C LEU A 127 0.99 4.27 -1.39
N ASN A 128 0.70 3.55 -2.48
CA ASN A 128 1.51 3.60 -3.70
C ASN A 128 1.57 5.00 -4.30
N PHE A 129 0.45 5.70 -4.39
CA PHE A 129 0.36 7.07 -4.92
C PHE A 129 1.24 8.02 -4.10
N TYR A 130 1.14 8.01 -2.77
CA TYR A 130 1.95 8.89 -1.91
C TYR A 130 3.44 8.55 -1.95
N ASN A 131 3.79 7.25 -2.02
CA ASN A 131 5.18 6.80 -2.06
C ASN A 131 5.98 7.32 -3.28
N ARG A 132 5.30 7.89 -4.29
CA ARG A 132 5.93 8.54 -5.44
C ARG A 132 6.57 9.88 -5.10
N GLU A 133 6.12 10.56 -4.04
CA GLU A 133 6.56 11.92 -3.68
C GLU A 133 6.91 12.08 -2.19
N ILE A 134 6.46 11.16 -1.33
CA ILE A 134 6.64 11.21 0.12
C ILE A 134 7.22 9.87 0.59
N GLU A 135 8.16 9.90 1.53
CA GLU A 135 8.59 8.68 2.21
C GLU A 135 7.40 8.00 2.89
N ILE A 136 7.20 6.73 2.58
CA ILE A 136 5.97 6.01 2.93
C ILE A 136 5.73 5.92 4.44
N ASP A 137 6.75 5.99 5.30
CA ASP A 137 6.60 6.02 6.75
C ASP A 137 6.48 7.44 7.33
N GLU A 138 6.63 8.49 6.52
CA GLU A 138 6.53 9.90 6.91
C GLU A 138 5.19 10.56 6.58
N ILE A 139 4.28 9.81 5.95
CA ILE A 139 2.93 10.28 5.58
C ILE A 139 2.16 10.67 6.85
N SER A 140 1.56 11.86 6.81
CA SER A 140 0.73 12.37 7.89
C SER A 140 -0.51 13.06 7.32
N TRP A 141 -1.65 12.82 7.96
CA TRP A 141 -2.86 13.59 7.73
C TRP A 141 -3.19 14.37 9.02
N PRO A 142 -3.20 15.71 8.97
CA PRO A 142 -3.57 16.52 10.11
C PRO A 142 -5.07 16.37 10.38
N HIS A 143 -5.43 15.81 11.53
CA HIS A 143 -6.85 15.71 11.91
C HIS A 143 -7.26 16.95 12.72
N PRO A 144 -8.28 17.72 12.29
CA PRO A 144 -8.63 19.00 12.92
C PRO A 144 -9.24 18.89 14.33
N LYS A 145 -9.66 17.68 14.76
CA LYS A 145 -10.38 17.45 16.03
C LYS A 145 -9.70 16.47 16.99
N HIS A 146 -8.52 15.98 16.68
CA HIS A 146 -7.92 14.89 17.43
C HIS A 146 -6.46 15.15 17.81
N ASP A 147 -6.10 14.59 18.97
CA ASP A 147 -4.73 14.52 19.50
C ASP A 147 -3.83 13.68 18.57
N GLU A 148 -2.52 13.65 18.83
CA GLU A 148 -1.50 12.89 18.07
C GLU A 148 -1.84 11.39 17.91
N SER A 149 -2.83 10.89 18.67
CA SER A 149 -3.36 9.52 18.61
C SER A 149 -4.04 9.12 17.29
N PHE A 150 -4.41 10.08 16.43
CA PHE A 150 -5.03 9.82 15.11
C PHE A 150 -4.05 9.93 13.94
N ASP A 151 -2.75 10.01 14.24
CA ASP A 151 -1.72 9.99 13.21
C ASP A 151 -1.89 8.75 12.31
N GLY A 152 -1.87 8.94 10.99
CA GLY A 152 -2.08 7.86 10.02
C GLY A 152 -3.54 7.45 9.77
N PHE A 153 -4.53 8.20 10.26
CA PHE A 153 -5.94 7.98 9.96
C PHE A 153 -6.42 8.83 8.77
N ARG A 154 -6.97 8.20 7.73
CA ARG A 154 -7.52 8.87 6.53
C ARG A 154 -8.79 8.19 6.04
N VAL A 155 -9.94 8.81 6.27
CA VAL A 155 -11.20 8.43 5.62
C VAL A 155 -11.44 9.40 4.46
N LEU A 156 -11.70 8.85 3.27
CA LEU A 156 -12.04 9.63 2.08
C LEU A 156 -13.54 9.89 2.02
N SER A 157 -13.90 11.14 1.72
CA SER A 157 -15.25 11.57 1.40
C SER A 157 -15.40 11.95 -0.06
N TRP A 158 -16.64 12.19 -0.50
CA TRP A 158 -16.92 12.68 -1.85
C TRP A 158 -16.11 13.95 -2.23
N LYS A 159 -15.83 14.82 -1.26
CA LYS A 159 -15.03 16.05 -1.48
C LYS A 159 -13.57 15.73 -1.75
N ASP A 160 -13.07 14.65 -1.16
CA ASP A 160 -11.68 14.25 -1.28
C ASP A 160 -11.40 13.59 -2.63
N VAL A 161 -12.36 12.82 -3.17
CA VAL A 161 -12.16 12.00 -4.37
C VAL A 161 -12.61 12.68 -5.67
N ALA A 162 -13.22 13.86 -5.58
CA ALA A 162 -13.61 14.62 -6.77
C ALA A 162 -12.39 14.88 -7.69
N PRO A 163 -12.54 14.73 -9.03
CA PRO A 163 -13.80 14.64 -9.78
C PRO A 163 -14.34 13.21 -10.00
N ALA A 164 -13.75 12.17 -9.39
CA ALA A 164 -14.14 10.78 -9.67
C ALA A 164 -15.61 10.50 -9.34
N LYS A 165 -16.30 9.83 -10.25
CA LYS A 165 -17.71 9.41 -10.13
C LYS A 165 -17.87 7.92 -9.84
N SER A 166 -16.77 7.19 -9.75
CA SER A 166 -16.76 5.77 -9.41
C SER A 166 -15.43 5.38 -8.79
N LEU A 167 -15.42 4.25 -8.08
CA LEU A 167 -14.21 3.65 -7.53
C LEU A 167 -13.12 3.46 -8.61
N ASN A 168 -13.48 2.93 -9.77
CA ASN A 168 -12.51 2.66 -10.84
C ASN A 168 -11.90 3.95 -11.39
N GLU A 169 -12.72 4.99 -11.60
CA GLU A 169 -12.24 6.30 -12.04
C GLU A 169 -11.28 6.90 -11.01
N PHE A 170 -11.58 6.76 -9.72
CA PHE A 170 -10.68 7.23 -8.66
C PHE A 170 -9.35 6.47 -8.68
N LEU A 171 -9.38 5.14 -8.80
CA LEU A 171 -8.16 4.34 -8.91
C LEU A 171 -7.36 4.68 -10.18
N ASP A 172 -8.03 5.03 -11.29
CA ASP A 172 -7.38 5.47 -12.52
C ASP A 172 -6.71 6.83 -12.34
N LEU A 173 -7.35 7.80 -11.66
CA LEU A 173 -6.73 9.09 -11.31
C LEU A 173 -5.49 8.92 -10.43
N LEU A 174 -5.55 8.03 -9.44
CA LEU A 174 -4.38 7.68 -8.61
C LEU A 174 -3.27 7.08 -9.47
N ARG A 175 -3.59 6.14 -10.37
CA ARG A 175 -2.60 5.53 -11.27
C ARG A 175 -1.96 6.55 -12.21
N ALA A 176 -2.75 7.45 -12.78
CA ALA A 176 -2.31 8.52 -13.68
C ALA A 176 -1.60 9.69 -12.97
N ASN A 177 -1.57 9.70 -11.63
CA ASN A 177 -1.04 10.80 -10.83
C ASN A 177 -1.79 12.13 -11.04
N GLU A 178 -3.08 12.06 -11.34
CA GLU A 178 -3.95 13.21 -11.66
C GLU A 178 -4.81 13.67 -10.47
N TRP A 179 -4.78 12.91 -9.38
CA TRP A 179 -5.45 13.28 -8.13
C TRP A 179 -4.51 14.06 -7.19
N LYS A 180 -5.08 14.84 -6.26
CA LYS A 180 -4.34 15.56 -5.22
C LYS A 180 -5.04 15.44 -3.88
N ASP A 181 -4.32 15.00 -2.86
CA ASP A 181 -4.80 15.10 -1.48
C ASP A 181 -4.46 16.49 -0.91
N SER A 182 -5.47 17.30 -0.62
CA SER A 182 -5.26 18.66 -0.09
C SER A 182 -4.77 18.69 1.36
N ILE A 183 -4.90 17.57 2.08
CA ILE A 183 -4.56 17.51 3.50
C ILE A 183 -3.32 16.68 3.79
N VAL A 184 -2.82 15.87 2.86
CA VAL A 184 -1.60 15.07 3.08
C VAL A 184 -0.40 15.99 3.35
N LYS A 185 0.47 15.56 4.28
CA LYS A 185 1.71 16.24 4.60
C LYS A 185 2.86 15.25 4.68
N CYS A 186 4.03 15.70 4.24
CA CYS A 186 5.29 15.08 4.61
C CYS A 186 5.70 15.63 5.98
N SER A 187 5.76 14.75 6.98
CA SER A 187 6.12 15.15 8.34
C SER A 187 7.64 15.27 8.57
N GLY A 188 8.46 14.74 7.65
CA GLY A 188 9.92 14.68 7.77
C GLY A 188 10.43 13.74 8.87
N LYS A 189 9.52 12.97 9.50
CA LYS A 189 9.82 11.98 10.53
C LYS A 189 8.94 10.77 10.36
N SER A 190 9.54 9.58 10.42
CA SER A 190 8.78 8.33 10.43
C SER A 190 7.74 8.33 11.55
N GLN A 191 6.58 7.70 11.28
CA GLN A 191 5.43 7.64 12.17
C GLN A 191 5.77 7.00 13.53
N ASP A 192 6.65 6.00 13.55
CA ASP A 192 7.16 5.41 14.80
C ASP A 192 7.79 6.44 15.74
N PHE A 193 8.58 7.39 15.21
CA PHE A 193 9.14 8.50 15.99
C PHE A 193 8.07 9.49 16.45
N ARG A 194 7.11 9.81 15.57
CA ARG A 194 6.02 10.74 15.91
C ARG A 194 5.13 10.19 17.02
N ARG A 195 5.05 8.87 17.16
CA ARG A 195 4.36 8.17 18.25
C ARG A 195 5.26 7.82 19.44
N GLY A 196 6.45 8.43 19.53
CA GLY A 196 7.32 8.37 20.71
C GLY A 196 8.17 7.10 20.84
N ARG A 197 8.33 6.29 19.78
CA ARG A 197 9.21 5.12 19.82
C ARG A 197 10.67 5.55 19.86
N ASN A 198 11.48 4.91 20.70
CA ASN A 198 12.89 5.26 20.84
C ASN A 198 13.71 4.87 19.60
N PRO A 199 14.64 5.71 19.12
CA PRO A 199 15.50 5.40 17.98
C PRO A 199 16.33 4.13 18.13
N SER A 200 16.70 3.75 19.36
CA SER A 200 17.44 2.50 19.62
C SER A 200 16.66 1.25 19.25
N ASP A 201 15.33 1.32 19.30
CA ASP A 201 14.43 0.18 19.14
C ASP A 201 14.13 -0.09 17.67
N LEU A 202 14.78 0.64 16.77
CA LEU A 202 14.51 0.70 15.33
C LEU A 202 15.63 0.09 14.47
N TYR A 203 16.86 0.05 14.99
CA TYR A 203 18.05 -0.34 14.21
C TYR A 203 18.82 -1.53 14.79
N LYS A 204 18.39 -2.06 15.94
CA LYS A 204 18.90 -3.32 16.54
C LYS A 204 18.07 -4.52 16.13
#